data_AF-A0A662PXG8-F1
#
_entry.id   AF-A0A662PXG8-F1
#
_cell.length_a   1.000
_cell.length_b   1.000
_cell.length_c   1.000
_cell.angle_alpha   90.00
_cell.angle_beta   90.00
_cell.angle_gamma   90.00
#
_symmetry.space_group_name_H-M   'P 1'
#
loop_
_entity.id
_entity.type
_entity.pdbx_description
1 polymer ?
#
loop_
_entity_poly.entity_id
_entity_poly.type
_entity_poly.pdbx_seq_one_letter_code
_entity_poly.pdbx_strand_id
1 'polypeptide(L)'
;MAKREEVDHLARRAREFLKTAEYQTREGMYALAIFSLEQALQLFLKSRLILHGVDYPRTHSIRRLLILLAAVSKGHEAWIRRVLREKALEISFIEDA
;
A
#
# COMPACT_ATOMS: atom_id res chain seq x y z
N MET A 1 -2.56 18.07 14.56
CA MET A 1 -2.15 16.93 15.42
C MET A 1 -2.78 15.63 14.91
N ALA A 2 -4.11 15.56 14.75
CA ALA A 2 -4.82 14.37 14.23
C ALA A 2 -4.27 13.75 12.93
N LYS A 3 -3.98 14.53 11.87
CA LYS A 3 -3.45 13.96 10.60
C LYS A 3 -2.08 13.29 10.75
N ARG A 4 -1.24 13.75 11.69
CA ARG A 4 0.08 13.14 11.91
C ARG A 4 -0.05 11.84 12.70
N GLU A 5 -0.90 11.84 13.72
CA GLU A 5 -1.25 10.62 14.48
C GLU A 5 -1.90 9.57 13.58
N GLU A 6 -2.76 9.96 12.65
CA GLU A 6 -3.36 9.06 11.66
C GLU A 6 -2.30 8.45 10.73
N VAL A 7 -1.38 9.26 10.20
CA VAL A 7 -0.26 8.78 9.39
C VAL A 7 0.58 7.77 10.16
N ASP A 8 0.96 8.10 11.40
CA ASP A 8 1.81 7.25 12.24
C ASP A 8 1.09 5.93 12.58
N HIS A 9 -0.21 6.01 12.86
CA HIS A 9 -1.05 4.84 13.09
C HIS A 9 -1.11 3.93 11.85
N LEU A 10 -1.43 4.48 10.67
CA LEU A 10 -1.50 3.73 9.41
C LEU A 10 -0.14 3.12 9.05
N ALA A 11 0.95 3.89 9.17
CA ALA A 11 2.30 3.41 8.87
C ALA A 11 2.75 2.30 9.85
N ARG A 12 2.39 2.41 11.14
CA ARG A 12 2.65 1.34 12.11
C ARG A 12 1.89 0.07 11.75
N ARG A 13 0.58 0.18 11.48
CA ARG A 13 -0.27 -0.95 11.09
C ARG A 13 0.21 -1.61 9.79
N ALA A 14 0.64 -0.81 8.81
CA ALA A 14 1.23 -1.32 7.57
C ALA A 14 2.47 -2.19 7.84
N ARG A 15 3.35 -1.75 8.75
CA ARG A 15 4.53 -2.54 9.15
C ARG A 15 4.16 -3.82 9.89
N GLU A 16 3.13 -3.80 10.74
CA GLU A 16 2.62 -5.00 11.41
C GLU A 16 2.11 -6.02 10.39
N PHE A 17 1.30 -5.59 9.42
CA PHE A 17 0.81 -6.46 8.36
C PHE A 17 1.92 -7.01 7.47
N LEU A 18 2.93 -6.21 7.15
CA LEU A 18 4.09 -6.69 6.39
C LEU A 18 4.85 -7.78 7.16
N LYS A 19 5.10 -7.57 8.46
CA LYS A 19 5.73 -8.58 9.32
C LYS A 19 4.90 -9.87 9.37
N THR A 20 3.58 -9.75 9.42
CA THR A 20 2.66 -10.89 9.38
C THR A 20 2.71 -11.61 8.03
N ALA A 21 2.72 -10.89 6.91
CA ALA A 21 2.85 -11.47 5.58
C ALA A 21 4.16 -12.26 5.42
N GLU A 22 5.27 -11.70 5.91
CA GLU A 22 6.56 -12.39 5.91
C GLU A 22 6.54 -13.67 6.77
N TYR A 23 5.96 -13.60 7.97
CA TYR A 23 5.79 -14.77 8.82
C TYR A 23 4.96 -15.85 8.12
N GLN A 24 3.79 -15.48 7.59
CA GLN A 24 2.90 -16.40 6.89
C GLN A 24 3.56 -17.02 5.67
N THR A 25 4.39 -16.27 4.95
CA THR A 25 5.17 -16.80 3.82
C THR A 25 6.17 -17.85 4.28
N ARG A 26 6.90 -17.62 5.39
CA ARG A 26 7.86 -18.58 5.96
C ARG A 26 7.16 -19.87 6.41
N GLU A 27 5.94 -19.77 6.92
CA GLU A 27 5.11 -20.91 7.35
C GLU A 27 4.33 -21.58 6.19
N GLY A 28 4.52 -21.16 4.94
CA GLY A 28 3.81 -21.73 3.78
C GLY A 28 2.32 -21.36 3.68
N MET A 29 1.86 -20.39 4.48
CA MET A 29 0.47 -19.91 4.50
C MET A 29 0.24 -18.84 3.42
N TYR A 30 0.47 -19.18 2.14
CA TYR A 30 0.54 -18.19 1.05
C TYR A 30 -0.75 -17.40 0.82
N ALA A 31 -1.92 -18.02 0.92
CA ALA A 31 -3.21 -17.32 0.77
C ALA A 31 -3.41 -16.25 1.86
N LEU A 32 -3.01 -16.53 3.10
CA LEU A 32 -3.06 -15.55 4.18
C LEU A 32 -1.95 -14.50 4.04
N ALA A 33 -0.78 -14.90 3.55
CA ALA A 33 0.35 -14.00 3.33
C ALA A 33 0.02 -12.91 2.31
N ILE A 34 -0.61 -13.29 1.19
CA ILE A 34 -0.98 -12.32 0.14
C ILE A 34 -2.06 -11.35 0.60
N PHE A 35 -3.05 -11.82 1.38
CA PHE A 35 -4.02 -10.94 2.04
C PHE A 35 -3.34 -9.94 2.99
N SER A 36 -2.43 -10.41 3.86
CA SER A 36 -1.68 -9.52 4.76
C SER A 36 -0.81 -8.51 3.99
N LEU A 37 -0.22 -8.91 2.87
CA LEU A 37 0.56 -8.02 2.02
C LEU A 37 -0.32 -6.94 1.38
N GLU A 38 -1.52 -7.30 0.92
CA GLU A 38 -2.48 -6.34 0.39
C GLU A 38 -2.84 -5.28 1.44
N GLN A 39 -3.16 -5.70 2.67
CA GLN A 39 -3.46 -4.79 3.78
C GLN A 39 -2.27 -3.87 4.09
N ALA A 40 -1.05 -4.41 4.11
CA ALA A 40 0.16 -3.63 4.32
C ALA A 40 0.32 -2.52 3.27
N LEU A 41 0.17 -2.86 1.99
CA LEU A 41 0.29 -1.93 0.87
C LEU A 41 -0.80 -0.85 0.92
N GLN A 42 -2.06 -1.23 1.13
CA GLN A 42 -3.15 -0.26 1.22
C GLN A 42 -2.92 0.77 2.33
N LEU A 43 -2.58 0.31 3.54
CA LEU A 43 -2.35 1.19 4.71
C LEU A 43 -1.15 2.11 4.49
N PHE A 44 -0.06 1.57 3.94
CA PHE A 44 1.12 2.35 3.63
C PHE A 44 0.81 3.46 2.62
N LEU A 45 0.17 3.13 1.49
CA LEU A 45 -0.15 4.10 0.45
C LEU A 45 -1.13 5.17 0.94
N LYS A 46 -2.14 4.80 1.73
CA LYS A 46 -3.06 5.75 2.38
C LYS A 46 -2.30 6.72 3.30
N SER A 47 -1.35 6.22 4.11
CA SER A 47 -0.51 7.09 4.94
C SER A 47 0.33 8.08 4.11
N ARG A 48 0.84 7.66 2.94
CA ARG A 48 1.61 8.55 2.05
C ARG A 48 0.75 9.61 1.38
N LEU A 49 -0.49 9.30 1.01
CA LEU A 49 -1.42 10.29 0.47
C LEU A 49 -1.72 11.40 1.49
N ILE A 50 -1.94 11.04 2.76
CA ILE A 50 -2.18 12.03 3.83
C ILE A 50 -0.96 12.94 4.03
N LEU A 51 0.26 12.38 3.98
CA LEU A 51 1.50 13.17 4.04
C LEU A 51 1.63 14.18 2.89
N HIS A 52 1.04 13.88 1.74
CA HIS A 52 0.94 14.81 0.61
C HIS A 52 -0.28 15.74 0.68
N GLY A 53 -1.00 15.76 1.79
CA GLY A 53 -2.17 16.62 2.01
C GLY A 53 -3.45 16.14 1.30
N VAL A 54 -3.47 14.90 0.82
CA VAL A 54 -4.59 14.33 0.07
C VAL A 54 -5.34 13.32 0.93
N ASP A 55 -6.65 13.52 1.07
CA ASP A 55 -7.52 12.52 1.69
C ASP A 55 -7.69 11.35 0.72
N TYR A 56 -7.45 10.13 1.20
CA TYR A 56 -7.53 8.93 0.35
C TYR A 56 -8.99 8.53 0.12
N PRO A 57 -9.35 8.04 -1.09
CA PRO A 57 -10.68 7.53 -1.35
C PRO A 57 -10.98 6.27 -0.53
N ARG A 58 -12.26 6.01 -0.25
CA ARG A 58 -12.72 4.72 0.29
C ARG A 58 -12.59 3.64 -0.78
N THR A 59 -11.37 3.14 -0.98
CA THR A 59 -11.03 2.07 -1.91
C THR A 59 -10.06 1.09 -1.28
N HIS A 60 -10.13 -0.15 -1.75
CA HIS A 60 -9.16 -1.20 -1.48
C HIS A 60 -8.15 -1.38 -2.62
N SER A 61 -8.34 -0.69 -3.75
CA SER A 61 -7.43 -0.83 -4.89
C SER A 61 -6.06 -0.17 -4.63
N ILE A 62 -5.03 -1.00 -4.53
CA ILE A 62 -3.62 -0.63 -4.54
C ILE A 62 -3.27 0.14 -5.81
N ARG A 63 -3.75 -0.32 -6.97
CA ARG A 63 -3.55 0.35 -8.26
C ARG A 63 -4.07 1.78 -8.23
N ARG A 64 -5.29 1.99 -7.74
CA ARG A 64 -5.88 3.33 -7.63
C ARG A 64 -5.09 4.22 -6.67
N LEU A 65 -4.67 3.67 -5.53
CA LEU A 65 -3.85 4.40 -4.54
C LEU A 65 -2.49 4.81 -5.11
N LEU A 66 -1.82 3.94 -5.88
CA LEU A 66 -0.56 4.24 -6.55
C LEU A 66 -0.72 5.33 -7.63
N ILE A 67 -1.80 5.29 -8.42
CA ILE A 67 -2.09 6.32 -9.42
C ILE A 67 -2.26 7.70 -8.76
N LEU A 68 -3.01 7.75 -7.65
CA LEU A 68 -3.18 8.98 -6.88
C LEU A 68 -1.85 9.46 -6.30
N LEU A 69 -1.04 8.54 -5.76
CA LEU A 69 0.25 8.88 -5.19
C LEU A 69 1.20 9.44 -6.26
N ALA A 70 1.22 8.86 -7.46
CA ALA A 70 2.00 9.35 -8.59
C ALA A 70 1.65 10.80 -8.94
N ALA A 71 0.38 11.19 -8.86
CA ALA A 71 -0.07 12.54 -9.19
C ALA A 71 0.35 13.60 -8.15
N VAL A 72 0.64 13.20 -6.91
CA VAL A 72 0.91 14.12 -5.79
C VAL A 72 2.37 14.10 -5.32
N SER A 73 3.10 13.02 -5.60
CA SER A 73 4.50 12.86 -5.22
C SER A 73 5.45 13.44 -6.26
N LYS A 74 5.72 14.75 -6.14
CA LYS A 74 6.74 15.45 -6.96
C LYS A 74 8.09 14.72 -6.87
N GLY A 75 8.72 14.49 -8.03
CA GLY A 75 10.01 13.79 -8.15
C GLY A 75 9.93 12.26 -8.16
N HIS A 76 8.80 11.66 -7.78
CA HIS A 76 8.64 10.19 -7.74
C HIS A 76 7.64 9.66 -8.78
N GLU A 77 6.89 10.54 -9.46
CA GLU A 77 5.86 10.15 -10.43
C GLU A 77 6.36 9.13 -11.46
N ALA A 78 7.49 9.40 -12.12
CA ALA A 78 8.04 8.53 -13.17
C ALA A 78 8.36 7.13 -12.63
N TRP A 79 8.88 7.06 -11.40
CA TRP A 79 9.18 5.80 -10.73
C TRP A 79 7.89 5.04 -10.38
N ILE A 80 6.89 5.72 -9.80
CA ILE A 80 5.61 5.09 -9.44
C ILE A 80 4.90 4.56 -10.69
N ARG A 81 4.88 5.34 -11.78
CA ARG A 81 4.30 4.91 -13.05
C ARG A 81 5.05 3.73 -13.66
N ARG A 82 6.36 3.65 -13.48
CA ARG A 82 7.16 2.50 -13.90
C ARG A 82 6.79 1.25 -13.10
N VAL A 83 6.69 1.35 -11.77
CA VAL A 83 6.22 0.26 -10.89
C VAL A 83 4.83 -0.22 -11.32
N LEU A 84 3.88 0.69 -11.56
CA LEU A 84 2.53 0.35 -12.03
C LEU A 84 2.52 -0.45 -13.34
N ARG A 85 3.48 -0.22 -14.24
CA ARG A 85 3.61 -0.97 -15.50
C ARG A 85 4.33 -2.30 -15.29
N GLU A 86 5.49 -2.27 -14.64
CA GLU A 86 6.35 -3.45 -14.46
C GLU A 86 5.75 -4.49 -13.51
N LYS A 87 4.89 -4.06 -12.58
CA LYS A 87 4.25 -4.90 -11.56
C LYS A 87 2.75 -5.05 -11.75
N ALA A 88 2.25 -4.82 -12.96
CA ALA A 88 0.81 -4.79 -13.23
C ALA A 88 0.10 -6.13 -12.90
N LEU A 89 0.78 -7.26 -13.16
CA LEU A 89 0.26 -8.60 -12.88
C LEU A 89 0.31 -8.92 -11.39
N GLU A 90 1.45 -8.66 -10.73
CA GLU A 90 1.59 -8.88 -9.29
C GLU A 90 0.60 -8.03 -8.48
N ILE A 91 0.38 -6.77 -8.90
CA ILE A 91 -0.64 -5.92 -8.28
C ILE A 91 -2.03 -6.53 -8.45
N SER A 92 -2.36 -7.10 -9.62
CA SER A 92 -3.64 -7.80 -9.81
C SER A 92 -3.79 -8.97 -8.85
N PHE A 93 -2.78 -9.84 -8.77
CA PHE A 93 -2.82 -11.00 -7.88
C PHE A 93 -2.97 -10.60 -6.40
N ILE A 94 -2.35 -9.49 -5.99
CA ILE A 94 -2.48 -8.99 -4.62
C ILE A 94 -3.86 -8.39 -4.37
N GLU A 95 -4.47 -7.73 -5.36
CA GLU A 95 -5.83 -7.15 -5.26
C GLU A 95 -6.94 -8.23 -5.32
N ASP A 96 -6.63 -9.42 -5.83
CA ASP A 96 -7.56 -10.56 -5.94
C ASP A 96 -7.47 -11.55 -4.75
N ALA A 97 -6.70 -11.21 -3.70
CA ALA A 97 -6.46 -12.01 -2.50
C ALA A 97 -7.67 -12.14 -1.56
#